data_AF-A0A920R9P6-F1
#
_entry.id   AF-A0A920R9P6-F1
#
_cell.length_a   1.000
_cell.length_b   1.000
_cell.length_c   1.000
_cell.angle_alpha   90.00
_cell.angle_beta   90.00
_cell.angle_gamma   90.00
#
_symmetry.space_group_name_H-M   'P 1'
#
loop_
_entity.id
_entity.type
_entity.pdbx_description
1 polymer ?
#
loop_
_entity_poly.entity_id
_entity_poly.type
_entity_poly.pdbx_seq_one_letter_code
_entity_poly.pdbx_strand_id
1 'polypeptide(L)'
;MVIFIVGYSAYISYKTLINFGYLLLIFSLPVAILKTFAEMVSLLATMDGNALEMTSTISEFYTIFLIGCFLSACGYFIDERRKFYETKTLSDFDVFFLLLLLIGFNLVNIYTVVLRSDFQISFGEFWSGPAWLGVLSSLGIALTLYVIFDRKSEDWKLLEYPKYVLSNSKLLLDAVMSVVLMSAIFGAIAFYYTSQSSIASVSVTTEIGFLSMFYAVNIFILAMVTALRVERNFLELDFTRRNWHIIEAFAFLTFMSLAPPTMWDRFSAYFDQTPPEILELQERISALEEQLSRATGENDIEVFDCI
;
A
#
# COMPACT_ATOMS: atom_id res chain seq x y z
N MET A 1 4.33 14.58 -1.12
CA MET A 1 3.00 14.19 -0.56
C MET A 1 2.21 15.36 0.00
N VAL A 2 2.68 16.07 1.05
CA VAL A 2 1.92 17.16 1.70
C VAL A 2 1.44 18.23 0.71
N ILE A 3 2.34 18.72 -0.15
CA ILE A 3 2.02 19.71 -1.19
C ILE A 3 0.87 19.21 -2.09
N PHE A 4 0.90 17.93 -2.46
CA PHE A 4 -0.16 17.33 -3.26
C PHE A 4 -1.49 17.29 -2.50
N ILE A 5 -1.51 16.77 -1.26
CA ILE A 5 -2.74 16.69 -0.44
C ILE A 5 -3.37 18.08 -0.27
N VAL A 6 -2.57 19.07 0.12
CA VAL A 6 -3.02 20.44 0.36
C VAL A 6 -3.47 21.10 -0.95
N GLY A 7 -2.67 21.00 -2.01
CA GLY A 7 -2.99 21.58 -3.32
C GLY A 7 -4.23 20.97 -3.96
N TYR A 8 -4.37 19.65 -3.88
CA TYR A 8 -5.51 18.89 -4.39
C TYR A 8 -6.81 19.28 -3.66
N SER A 9 -6.76 19.33 -2.33
CA SER A 9 -7.88 19.75 -1.49
C SER A 9 -8.24 21.22 -1.71
N ALA A 10 -7.25 22.10 -1.83
CA ALA A 10 -7.44 23.53 -2.06
C ALA A 10 -8.06 23.80 -3.44
N TYR A 11 -7.61 23.09 -4.48
CA TYR A 11 -8.17 23.19 -5.82
C TYR A 11 -9.65 22.77 -5.85
N ILE A 12 -9.99 21.63 -5.24
CA ILE A 12 -11.38 21.18 -5.16
C ILE A 12 -12.20 22.20 -4.37
N SER A 13 -11.70 22.67 -3.22
CA SER A 13 -12.38 23.67 -2.39
C SER A 13 -12.69 24.94 -3.18
N TYR A 14 -11.72 25.43 -3.95
CA TYR A 14 -11.89 26.61 -4.80
C TYR A 14 -12.98 26.43 -5.87
N LYS A 15 -13.09 25.23 -6.45
CA LYS A 15 -14.04 24.93 -7.54
C LYS A 15 -15.45 24.63 -7.03
N THR A 16 -15.56 23.86 -5.96
CA THR A 16 -16.85 23.36 -5.44
C THR A 16 -17.41 24.20 -4.31
N LEU A 17 -16.60 25.10 -3.74
CA LEU A 17 -16.90 25.86 -2.50
C LEU A 17 -17.09 24.96 -1.27
N ILE A 18 -16.73 23.68 -1.37
CA ILE A 18 -16.72 22.77 -0.21
C ILE A 18 -15.63 23.23 0.76
N ASN A 19 -15.92 23.13 2.07
CA ASN A 19 -14.98 23.47 3.13
C ASN A 19 -13.63 22.76 2.91
N PHE A 20 -12.56 23.54 2.88
CA PHE A 20 -11.20 23.04 2.70
C PHE A 20 -10.79 22.02 3.79
N GLY A 21 -11.17 22.27 5.04
CA GLY A 21 -10.95 21.34 6.15
C GLY A 21 -11.64 19.99 5.95
N TYR A 22 -12.88 19.98 5.45
CA TYR A 22 -13.56 18.73 5.09
C TYR A 22 -12.84 17.99 3.96
N LEU A 23 -12.39 18.69 2.92
CA LEU A 23 -11.64 18.06 1.82
C LEU A 23 -10.29 17.51 2.30
N LEU A 24 -9.62 18.24 3.18
CA LEU A 24 -8.38 17.79 3.81
C LEU A 24 -8.62 16.55 4.68
N LEU A 25 -9.71 16.51 5.46
CA LEU A 25 -10.13 15.34 6.25
C LEU A 25 -10.28 14.10 5.37
N ILE A 26 -10.97 14.24 4.23
CA ILE A 26 -11.33 13.08 3.39
C ILE A 26 -10.21 12.64 2.42
N PHE A 27 -9.34 13.53 1.94
CA PHE A 27 -8.29 13.15 0.98
C PHE A 27 -6.94 12.82 1.63
N SER A 28 -6.64 13.34 2.81
CA SER A 28 -5.30 13.15 3.42
C SER A 28 -4.95 11.69 3.67
N LEU A 29 -5.90 10.91 4.19
CA LEU A 29 -5.68 9.51 4.56
C LEU A 29 -5.52 8.59 3.34
N PRO A 30 -6.47 8.55 2.37
CA PRO A 30 -6.28 7.75 1.16
C PRO A 30 -4.97 8.05 0.43
N VAL A 31 -4.61 9.32 0.30
CA VAL A 31 -3.37 9.72 -0.40
C VAL A 31 -2.11 9.31 0.38
N ALA A 32 -2.12 9.44 1.71
CA ALA A 32 -1.01 8.99 2.53
C ALA A 32 -0.84 7.47 2.43
N ILE A 33 -1.94 6.72 2.45
CA ILE A 33 -1.94 5.27 2.27
C ILE A 33 -1.35 4.86 0.91
N LEU A 34 -1.66 5.59 -0.18
CA LEU A 34 -1.04 5.33 -1.49
C LEU A 34 0.49 5.44 -1.47
N LYS A 35 1.03 6.52 -0.89
CA LYS A 35 2.49 6.67 -0.77
C LYS A 35 3.07 5.57 0.11
N THR A 36 2.38 5.24 1.19
CA THR A 36 2.77 4.22 2.14
C THR A 36 2.86 2.82 1.50
N PHE A 37 1.92 2.46 0.61
CA PHE A 37 2.01 1.20 -0.13
C PHE A 37 3.16 1.15 -1.13
N ALA A 38 3.49 2.27 -1.79
CA ALA A 38 4.65 2.31 -2.68
C ALA A 38 5.96 2.03 -1.91
N GLU A 39 6.07 2.53 -0.68
CA GLU A 39 7.20 2.24 0.21
C GLU A 39 7.21 0.80 0.70
N MET A 40 6.04 0.21 0.99
CA MET A 40 5.94 -1.20 1.39
C MET A 40 6.32 -2.17 0.27
N VAL A 41 5.93 -1.87 -0.97
CA VAL A 41 6.40 -2.63 -2.14
C VAL A 41 7.92 -2.51 -2.27
N SER A 42 8.48 -1.31 -2.05
CA SER A 42 9.94 -1.13 -2.00
C SER A 42 10.59 -2.05 -0.99
N LEU A 43 10.09 -2.02 0.24
CA LEU A 43 10.63 -2.77 1.36
C LEU A 43 10.65 -4.26 1.08
N LEU A 44 9.57 -4.79 0.50
CA LEU A 44 9.43 -6.22 0.19
C LEU A 44 10.33 -6.66 -0.96
N ALA A 45 10.56 -5.79 -1.95
CA ALA A 45 11.36 -6.10 -3.12
C ALA A 45 12.88 -5.98 -2.88
N THR A 46 13.34 -5.07 -2.02
CA THR A 46 14.76 -4.91 -1.65
C THR A 46 15.16 -5.66 -0.37
N MET A 47 14.45 -6.73 0.01
CA MET A 47 14.81 -7.54 1.18
C MET A 47 16.08 -8.35 0.90
N ASP A 48 17.24 -7.74 1.11
CA ASP A 48 18.55 -8.36 0.87
C ASP A 48 19.32 -8.75 2.14
N GLY A 49 18.77 -8.49 3.33
CA GLY A 49 19.44 -8.82 4.59
C GLY A 49 20.08 -7.66 5.33
N ASN A 50 19.85 -6.41 4.92
CA ASN A 50 20.30 -5.25 5.70
C ASN A 50 19.24 -4.77 6.73
N ALA A 51 19.44 -5.09 8.01
CA ALA A 51 18.53 -4.70 9.10
C ALA A 51 18.39 -3.17 9.27
N LEU A 52 19.44 -2.40 8.94
CA LEU A 52 19.43 -0.94 9.07
C LEU A 52 18.52 -0.29 8.02
N GLU A 53 18.61 -0.75 6.77
CA GLU A 53 17.77 -0.27 5.67
C GLU A 53 16.30 -0.65 5.87
N MET A 54 16.04 -1.85 6.38
CA MET A 54 14.70 -2.29 6.74
C MET A 54 14.07 -1.40 7.82
N THR A 55 14.83 -1.11 8.88
CA THR A 55 14.37 -0.25 9.98
C THR A 55 14.13 1.19 9.51
N SER A 56 15.01 1.72 8.66
CA SER A 56 14.85 3.05 8.05
C SER A 56 13.56 3.13 7.23
N THR A 57 13.30 2.13 6.39
CA THR A 57 12.11 2.09 5.52
C THR A 57 10.81 1.94 6.32
N ILE A 58 10.81 1.13 7.39
CA ILE A 58 9.68 1.02 8.32
C ILE A 58 9.43 2.35 9.05
N SER A 59 10.48 3.07 9.45
CA SER A 59 10.37 4.39 10.08
C SER A 59 9.77 5.43 9.10
N GLU A 60 10.21 5.41 7.83
CA GLU A 60 9.66 6.26 6.78
C GLU A 60 8.18 5.96 6.53
N PHE A 61 7.80 4.67 6.45
CA PHE A 61 6.42 4.21 6.35
C PHE A 61 5.53 4.84 7.45
N TYR A 62 5.93 4.72 8.72
CA TYR A 62 5.15 5.26 9.83
C TYR A 62 5.10 6.79 9.79
N THR A 63 6.21 7.44 9.42
CA THR A 63 6.28 8.89 9.30
C THR A 63 5.32 9.41 8.24
N ILE A 64 5.29 8.79 7.07
CA ILE A 64 4.39 9.16 5.97
C ILE A 64 2.93 9.01 6.40
N PHE A 65 2.58 7.88 7.02
CA PHE A 65 1.23 7.64 7.50
C PHE A 65 0.81 8.64 8.59
N LEU A 66 1.70 8.92 9.56
CA LEU A 66 1.48 9.92 10.61
C LEU A 66 1.26 11.32 10.05
N ILE A 67 2.01 11.74 9.02
CA ILE A 67 1.77 13.02 8.34
C ILE A 67 0.37 13.06 7.72
N GLY A 68 -0.07 11.96 7.10
CA GLY A 68 -1.45 11.84 6.58
C GLY A 68 -2.52 11.97 7.66
N CYS A 69 -2.35 11.26 8.77
CA CYS A 69 -3.23 11.34 9.93
C CYS A 69 -3.26 12.75 10.53
N PHE A 70 -2.10 13.40 10.63
CA PHE A 70 -1.97 14.77 11.13
C PHE A 70 -2.73 15.76 10.24
N LEU A 71 -2.55 15.69 8.92
CA LEU A 71 -3.30 16.54 7.98
C LEU A 71 -4.81 16.29 8.04
N SER A 72 -5.22 15.02 8.16
CA SER A 72 -6.63 14.67 8.31
C SER A 72 -7.22 15.24 9.61
N ALA A 73 -6.47 15.17 10.72
CA ALA A 73 -6.85 15.78 12.00
C ALA A 73 -6.91 17.31 11.92
N CYS A 74 -5.95 17.97 11.26
CA CYS A 74 -6.04 19.40 10.96
C CYS A 74 -7.33 19.72 10.19
N GLY A 75 -7.67 18.90 9.19
CA GLY A 75 -8.91 19.01 8.42
C GLY A 75 -10.16 18.95 9.32
N TYR A 76 -10.21 17.99 10.24
CA TYR A 76 -11.28 17.85 11.23
C TYR A 76 -11.49 19.12 12.07
N PHE A 77 -10.41 19.76 12.54
CA PHE A 77 -10.49 20.96 13.37
C PHE A 77 -10.81 22.23 12.57
N ILE A 78 -10.45 22.27 11.29
CA ILE A 78 -10.77 23.38 10.37
C ILE A 78 -12.22 23.29 9.86
N ASP A 79 -12.80 22.09 9.84
CA ASP A 79 -14.16 21.85 9.39
C ASP A 79 -15.22 22.52 10.30
N GLU A 80 -15.54 23.77 10.00
CA GLU A 80 -16.70 24.47 10.52
C GLU A 80 -17.99 23.86 9.92
N ARG A 81 -18.48 22.76 10.50
CA ARG A 81 -19.68 21.99 10.10
C ARG A 81 -21.00 22.78 9.94
N ARG A 82 -20.97 24.11 10.07
CA ARG A 82 -22.14 25.01 10.07
C ARG A 82 -22.26 25.93 8.84
N LYS A 83 -21.32 25.90 7.89
CA LYS A 83 -21.31 26.81 6.71
C LYS A 83 -21.36 26.11 5.36
N PHE A 84 -22.22 25.12 5.18
CA PHE A 84 -22.50 24.58 3.85
C PHE A 84 -23.48 25.51 3.11
N TYR A 85 -22.96 26.66 2.66
CA TYR A 85 -23.65 27.51 1.70
C TYR A 85 -23.43 26.92 0.29
N GLU A 86 -24.49 26.89 -0.52
CA GLU A 86 -24.53 26.59 -1.96
C GLU A 86 -23.24 26.03 -2.58
N THR A 87 -23.05 24.70 -2.51
CA THR A 87 -21.90 24.06 -3.14
C THR A 87 -22.09 23.84 -4.64
N LYS A 88 -21.00 24.00 -5.39
CA LYS A 88 -20.95 23.75 -6.83
C LYS A 88 -20.40 22.37 -7.11
N THR A 89 -20.84 21.77 -8.21
CA THR A 89 -20.28 20.51 -8.71
C THR A 89 -19.06 20.76 -9.58
N LEU A 90 -18.13 19.80 -9.63
CA LEU A 90 -16.98 19.86 -10.53
C LEU A 90 -17.42 19.76 -12.00
N SER A 91 -16.66 20.39 -12.91
CA SER A 91 -16.82 20.17 -14.35
C SER A 91 -16.06 18.92 -14.81
N ASP A 92 -16.38 18.42 -16.01
CA ASP A 92 -15.64 17.32 -16.63
C ASP A 92 -14.14 17.59 -16.77
N PHE A 93 -13.80 18.83 -17.10
CA PHE A 93 -12.41 19.26 -17.19
C PHE A 93 -11.72 19.20 -15.82
N ASP A 94 -12.38 19.66 -14.76
CA ASP A 94 -11.79 19.63 -13.41
C ASP A 94 -11.57 18.19 -12.94
N VAL A 95 -12.50 17.27 -13.20
CA VAL A 95 -12.34 15.84 -12.90
C VAL A 95 -11.17 15.23 -13.68
N PHE A 96 -11.07 15.51 -14.98
CA PHE A 96 -9.96 15.04 -15.80
C PHE A 96 -8.61 15.60 -15.33
N PHE A 97 -8.55 16.88 -14.97
CA PHE A 97 -7.36 17.51 -14.41
C PHE A 97 -6.94 16.86 -13.09
N LEU A 98 -7.88 16.61 -12.18
CA LEU A 98 -7.62 15.94 -10.91
C LEU A 98 -7.14 14.48 -11.11
N LEU A 99 -7.70 13.77 -12.10
CA LEU A 99 -7.21 12.44 -12.51
C LEU A 99 -5.74 12.51 -12.96
N LEU A 100 -5.38 13.47 -13.83
CA LEU A 100 -4.00 13.64 -14.27
C LEU A 100 -3.06 13.98 -13.12
N LEU A 101 -3.49 14.81 -12.16
CA LEU A 101 -2.73 15.10 -10.96
C LEU A 101 -2.49 13.84 -10.12
N LEU A 102 -3.52 13.01 -9.93
CA LEU A 102 -3.39 11.75 -9.19
C LEU A 102 -2.44 10.77 -9.89
N ILE A 103 -2.54 10.63 -11.22
CA ILE A 103 -1.60 9.82 -12.01
C ILE A 103 -0.18 10.36 -11.86
N GLY A 104 0.01 11.67 -12.02
CA GLY A 104 1.31 12.32 -11.86
C GLY A 104 1.91 12.11 -10.46
N PHE A 105 1.10 12.22 -9.41
CA PHE A 105 1.51 11.91 -8.04
C PHE A 105 2.00 10.47 -7.89
N ASN A 106 1.25 9.50 -8.41
CA ASN A 106 1.66 8.10 -8.36
C ASN A 106 2.95 7.84 -9.15
N LEU A 107 3.08 8.41 -10.35
CA LEU A 107 4.30 8.28 -11.17
C LEU A 107 5.52 8.82 -10.43
N VAL A 108 5.40 10.02 -9.84
CA VAL A 108 6.50 10.62 -9.04
C VAL A 108 6.82 9.72 -7.85
N ASN A 109 5.82 9.21 -7.13
CA ASN A 109 6.06 8.34 -5.98
C ASN A 109 6.77 7.05 -6.36
N ILE A 110 6.31 6.36 -7.41
CA ILE A 110 6.93 5.13 -7.91
C ILE A 110 8.35 5.42 -8.37
N TYR A 111 8.56 6.51 -9.13
CA TYR A 111 9.87 6.89 -9.60
C TYR A 111 10.84 7.20 -8.45
N THR A 112 10.39 7.87 -7.39
CA THR A 112 11.22 8.10 -6.20
C THR A 112 11.65 6.80 -5.52
N VAL A 113 10.76 5.80 -5.49
CA VAL A 113 11.08 4.48 -4.93
C VAL A 113 12.10 3.76 -5.78
N VAL A 114 11.90 3.71 -7.11
CA VAL A 114 12.82 3.08 -8.06
C VAL A 114 14.21 3.70 -8.02
N LEU A 115 14.29 5.04 -7.90
CA LEU A 115 15.57 5.73 -7.76
C LEU A 115 16.28 5.40 -6.45
N ARG A 116 15.54 5.29 -5.34
CA ARG A 116 16.13 5.01 -4.02
C ARG A 116 16.58 3.55 -3.91
N SER A 117 15.92 2.63 -4.60
CA SER A 117 16.33 1.23 -4.66
C SER A 117 17.48 0.97 -5.63
N ASP A 118 18.19 2.01 -6.10
CA ASP A 118 19.26 1.91 -7.11
C ASP A 118 18.86 1.08 -8.34
N PHE A 119 17.59 1.19 -8.76
CA PHE A 119 16.99 0.43 -9.85
C PHE A 119 16.95 -1.11 -9.66
N GLN A 120 17.12 -1.61 -8.43
CA GLN A 120 16.86 -3.01 -8.11
C GLN A 120 15.39 -3.39 -8.36
N ILE A 121 14.48 -2.42 -8.18
CA ILE A 121 13.04 -2.56 -8.45
C ILE A 121 12.73 -1.96 -9.81
N SER A 122 12.14 -2.76 -10.69
CA SER A 122 11.70 -2.25 -11.98
C SER A 122 10.38 -1.47 -11.86
N PHE A 123 10.22 -0.43 -12.68
CA PHE A 123 8.94 0.29 -12.75
C PHE A 123 7.76 -0.64 -13.09
N GLY A 124 8.02 -1.76 -13.78
CA GLY A 124 7.02 -2.75 -14.17
C GLY A 124 6.41 -3.54 -13.01
N GLU A 125 7.11 -3.67 -11.88
CA GLU A 125 6.60 -4.37 -10.68
C GLU A 125 5.34 -3.67 -10.11
N PHE A 126 5.30 -2.34 -10.19
CA PHE A 126 4.13 -1.54 -9.82
C PHE A 126 2.94 -1.67 -10.77
N TRP A 127 3.06 -2.44 -11.85
CA TRP A 127 2.01 -2.71 -12.84
C TRP A 127 1.70 -4.21 -12.95
N SER A 128 1.65 -4.88 -11.80
CA SER A 128 1.31 -6.31 -11.71
C SER A 128 -0.08 -6.61 -12.32
N GLY A 129 -0.07 -7.33 -13.46
CA GLY A 129 -1.28 -7.81 -14.13
C GLY A 129 -2.21 -8.63 -13.23
N PRO A 130 -1.70 -9.56 -12.41
CA PRO A 130 -2.51 -10.28 -11.41
C PRO A 130 -3.21 -9.37 -10.41
N ALA A 131 -2.51 -8.35 -9.87
CA ALA A 131 -3.10 -7.41 -8.92
C ALA A 131 -4.23 -6.59 -9.58
N TRP A 132 -4.04 -6.14 -10.83
CA TRP A 132 -5.08 -5.48 -11.62
C TRP A 132 -6.29 -6.37 -11.90
N LEU A 133 -6.06 -7.62 -12.31
CA LEU A 133 -7.13 -8.57 -12.60
C LEU A 133 -7.99 -8.84 -11.36
N GLY A 134 -7.37 -8.98 -10.19
CA GLY A 134 -8.07 -9.15 -8.91
C GLY A 134 -8.96 -7.94 -8.56
N VAL A 135 -8.44 -6.73 -8.75
CA VAL A 135 -9.18 -5.48 -8.47
C VAL A 135 -10.35 -5.31 -9.43
N LEU A 136 -10.13 -5.50 -10.74
CA LEU A 136 -11.17 -5.33 -11.76
C LEU A 136 -12.27 -6.40 -11.66
N SER A 137 -11.91 -7.65 -11.38
CA SER A 137 -12.88 -8.72 -11.16
C SER A 137 -13.73 -8.47 -9.91
N SER A 138 -13.09 -8.07 -8.79
CA SER A 138 -13.80 -7.71 -7.55
C SER A 138 -14.74 -6.53 -7.76
N LEU A 139 -14.33 -5.52 -8.53
CA LEU A 139 -15.18 -4.37 -8.85
C LEU A 139 -16.38 -4.77 -9.71
N GLY A 140 -16.16 -5.60 -10.73
CA GLY A 140 -17.23 -6.13 -11.58
C GLY A 140 -18.27 -6.92 -10.77
N ILE A 141 -17.82 -7.79 -9.87
CA ILE A 141 -18.69 -8.56 -8.97
C ILE A 141 -19.45 -7.63 -8.04
N ALA A 142 -18.76 -6.71 -7.36
CA ALA A 142 -19.38 -5.79 -6.41
C ALA A 142 -20.49 -4.97 -7.09
N LEU A 143 -20.18 -4.34 -8.23
CA LEU A 143 -21.17 -3.58 -9.00
C LEU A 143 -22.37 -4.45 -9.40
N THR A 144 -22.12 -5.68 -9.87
CA THR A 144 -23.19 -6.59 -10.30
C THR A 144 -24.11 -6.94 -9.14
N LEU A 145 -23.55 -7.30 -7.98
CA LEU A 145 -24.32 -7.61 -6.78
C LEU A 145 -25.11 -6.39 -6.31
N TYR A 146 -24.48 -5.22 -6.25
CA TYR A 146 -25.12 -3.99 -5.84
C TYR A 146 -26.32 -3.65 -6.72
N VAL A 147 -26.22 -3.83 -8.04
CA VAL A 147 -27.36 -3.59 -8.95
C VAL A 147 -28.44 -4.65 -8.81
N ILE A 148 -28.09 -5.93 -8.62
CA ILE A 148 -29.07 -7.00 -8.36
C ILE A 148 -29.85 -6.70 -7.07
N PHE A 149 -29.17 -6.21 -6.03
CA PHE A 149 -29.77 -5.92 -4.72
C PHE A 149 -30.45 -4.55 -4.64
N ASP A 150 -30.15 -3.59 -5.53
CA ASP A 150 -30.79 -2.27 -5.58
C ASP A 150 -32.29 -2.34 -5.99
N ARG A 151 -32.78 -3.51 -6.44
CA ARG A 151 -34.18 -4.03 -6.49
C ARG A 151 -35.36 -3.09 -6.78
N LYS A 152 -35.15 -1.86 -7.25
CA LYS A 152 -36.19 -0.85 -7.51
C LYS A 152 -36.56 -0.69 -8.99
N SER A 153 -35.89 -1.38 -9.90
CA SER A 153 -36.14 -1.28 -11.33
C SER A 153 -36.46 -2.67 -11.89
N GLU A 154 -37.74 -2.93 -12.14
CA GLU A 154 -38.20 -4.14 -12.85
C GLU A 154 -37.85 -4.09 -14.36
N ASP A 155 -37.31 -2.97 -14.86
CA ASP A 155 -37.09 -2.70 -16.29
C ASP A 155 -35.65 -2.26 -16.60
N TRP A 156 -34.65 -3.12 -16.39
CA TRP A 156 -33.27 -2.78 -16.73
C TRP A 156 -32.83 -3.36 -18.08
N LYS A 157 -32.26 -2.49 -18.93
CA LYS A 157 -31.51 -2.88 -20.12
C LYS A 157 -30.02 -2.92 -19.76
N LEU A 158 -29.38 -4.06 -20.00
CA LEU A 158 -27.97 -4.32 -19.67
C LEU A 158 -26.99 -3.26 -20.22
N LEU A 159 -27.35 -2.57 -21.32
CA LEU A 159 -26.58 -1.49 -21.94
C LEU A 159 -26.66 -0.13 -21.21
N GLU A 160 -27.67 0.11 -20.37
CA GLU A 160 -27.84 1.36 -19.63
C GLU A 160 -27.12 1.31 -18.25
N TYR A 161 -26.66 0.13 -17.87
CA TYR A 161 -25.99 -0.19 -16.62
C TYR A 161 -24.80 0.73 -16.26
N PRO A 162 -23.83 1.01 -17.15
CA PRO A 162 -22.68 1.83 -16.79
C PRO A 162 -23.05 3.28 -16.48
N LYS A 163 -24.06 3.81 -17.19
CA LYS A 163 -24.55 5.19 -16.98
C LYS A 163 -25.27 5.31 -15.65
N TYR A 164 -26.09 4.32 -15.29
CA TYR A 164 -26.79 4.30 -14.00
C TYR A 164 -25.81 4.27 -12.83
N VAL A 165 -24.82 3.36 -12.87
CA VAL A 165 -23.77 3.26 -11.83
C VAL A 165 -22.99 4.57 -11.68
N LEU A 166 -22.58 5.19 -12.79
CA LEU A 166 -21.85 6.46 -12.76
C LEU A 166 -22.71 7.65 -12.30
N SER A 167 -24.05 7.55 -12.45
CA SER A 167 -24.99 8.54 -11.93
C SER A 167 -25.36 8.33 -10.46
N ASN A 168 -25.12 7.14 -9.90
CA ASN A 168 -25.38 6.82 -8.51
C ASN A 168 -24.06 6.74 -7.73
N SER A 169 -23.58 7.89 -7.29
CA SER A 169 -22.28 8.04 -6.63
C SER A 169 -22.17 7.20 -5.37
N LYS A 170 -23.27 7.02 -4.63
CA LYS A 170 -23.30 6.19 -3.43
C LYS A 170 -23.05 4.72 -3.75
N LEU A 171 -23.73 4.19 -4.77
CA LEU A 171 -23.55 2.81 -5.24
C LEU A 171 -22.11 2.56 -5.70
N LEU A 172 -21.54 3.50 -6.46
CA LEU A 172 -20.16 3.42 -6.93
C LEU A 172 -19.18 3.40 -5.74
N LEU A 173 -19.36 4.29 -4.77
CA LEU A 173 -18.53 4.34 -3.57
C LEU A 173 -18.66 3.07 -2.71
N ASP A 174 -19.86 2.51 -2.57
CA ASP A 174 -20.09 1.25 -1.84
C ASP A 174 -19.40 0.06 -2.53
N ALA A 175 -19.51 -0.02 -3.85
CA ALA A 175 -18.82 -1.04 -4.65
C ALA A 175 -17.31 -0.93 -4.51
N VAL A 176 -16.75 0.26 -4.68
CA VAL A 176 -15.30 0.47 -4.59
C VAL A 176 -14.78 0.22 -3.16
N MET A 177 -15.55 0.59 -2.13
CA MET A 177 -15.19 0.25 -0.74
C MET A 177 -15.14 -1.26 -0.50
N SER A 178 -16.06 -2.01 -1.10
CA SER A 178 -16.04 -3.47 -1.05
C SER A 178 -14.77 -4.04 -1.69
N VAL A 179 -14.31 -3.46 -2.82
CA VAL A 179 -13.05 -3.84 -3.47
C VAL A 179 -11.85 -3.53 -2.59
N VAL A 180 -11.81 -2.37 -1.91
CA VAL A 180 -10.72 -2.02 -0.97
C VAL A 180 -10.64 -3.07 0.15
N LEU A 181 -11.78 -3.41 0.76
CA LEU A 181 -11.83 -4.41 1.84
C LEU A 181 -11.44 -5.80 1.34
N MET A 182 -11.95 -6.22 0.18
CA MET A 182 -11.59 -7.51 -0.42
C MET A 182 -10.10 -7.61 -0.78
N SER A 183 -9.51 -6.51 -1.25
CA SER A 183 -8.07 -6.46 -1.56
C SER A 183 -7.22 -6.66 -0.29
N ALA A 184 -7.61 -6.03 0.82
CA ALA A 184 -6.95 -6.23 2.11
C ALA A 184 -7.09 -7.67 2.62
N ILE A 185 -8.29 -8.27 2.49
CA ILE A 185 -8.54 -9.66 2.87
C ILE A 185 -7.72 -10.62 2.02
N PHE A 186 -7.70 -10.45 0.69
CA PHE A 186 -6.90 -11.29 -0.19
C PHE A 186 -5.39 -11.13 0.08
N GLY A 187 -4.92 -9.91 0.35
CA GLY A 187 -3.54 -9.68 0.76
C GLY A 187 -3.19 -10.40 2.06
N ALA A 188 -4.06 -10.34 3.07
CA ALA A 188 -3.85 -11.03 4.34
C ALA A 188 -3.89 -12.57 4.20
N ILE A 189 -4.80 -13.09 3.38
CA ILE A 189 -4.88 -14.53 3.08
C ILE A 189 -3.64 -14.99 2.33
N ALA A 190 -3.24 -14.25 1.28
CA ALA A 190 -2.04 -14.57 0.50
C ALA A 190 -0.81 -14.61 1.40
N PHE A 191 -0.66 -13.59 2.25
CA PHE A 191 0.38 -13.53 3.26
C PHE A 191 0.34 -14.72 4.23
N TYR A 192 -0.83 -15.09 4.77
CA TYR A 192 -0.95 -16.22 5.69
C TYR A 192 -0.52 -17.54 5.04
N TYR A 193 -0.94 -17.81 3.80
CA TYR A 193 -0.57 -19.06 3.12
C TYR A 193 0.89 -19.10 2.71
N THR A 194 1.47 -17.98 2.28
CA THR A 194 2.88 -17.93 1.88
C THR A 194 3.83 -17.73 3.05
N SER A 195 3.35 -17.27 4.21
CA SER A 195 4.11 -17.31 5.46
C SER A 195 4.52 -18.72 5.90
N GLN A 196 4.06 -19.77 5.21
CA GLN A 196 4.50 -21.16 5.41
C GLN A 196 5.54 -21.62 4.37
N SER A 197 5.82 -20.80 3.34
CA SER A 197 6.77 -21.07 2.26
C SER A 197 8.02 -20.19 2.36
N SER A 198 8.94 -20.30 1.39
CA SER A 198 10.23 -19.59 1.38
C SER A 198 10.05 -18.06 1.34
N ILE A 199 11.02 -17.31 1.88
CA ILE A 199 10.97 -15.83 1.98
C ILE A 199 10.67 -15.16 0.63
N ALA A 200 11.28 -15.65 -0.46
CA ALA A 200 11.01 -15.15 -1.80
C ALA A 200 9.55 -15.29 -2.24
N SER A 201 8.90 -16.43 -1.90
CA SER A 201 7.49 -16.65 -2.23
C SER A 201 6.52 -15.82 -1.37
N VAL A 202 6.91 -15.53 -0.12
CA VAL A 202 6.19 -14.61 0.78
C VAL A 202 6.18 -13.21 0.20
N SER A 203 7.36 -12.71 -0.20
CA SER A 203 7.51 -11.34 -0.71
C SER A 203 6.59 -11.08 -1.91
N VAL A 204 6.62 -11.94 -2.94
CA VAL A 204 5.82 -11.77 -4.17
C VAL A 204 4.30 -11.76 -3.93
N THR A 205 3.78 -12.64 -3.07
CA THR A 205 2.33 -12.69 -2.81
C THR A 205 1.85 -11.55 -1.92
N THR A 206 2.69 -11.12 -0.98
CA THR A 206 2.41 -9.99 -0.10
C THR A 206 2.42 -8.68 -0.91
N GLU A 207 3.36 -8.57 -1.84
CA GLU A 207 3.45 -7.47 -2.80
C GLU A 207 2.18 -7.34 -3.64
N ILE A 208 1.64 -8.44 -4.17
CA ILE A 208 0.37 -8.46 -4.91
C ILE A 208 -0.78 -7.93 -4.03
N GLY A 209 -0.83 -8.30 -2.76
CA GLY A 209 -1.84 -7.82 -1.80
C GLY A 209 -1.78 -6.29 -1.60
N PHE A 210 -0.57 -5.76 -1.38
CA PHE A 210 -0.34 -4.32 -1.25
C PHE A 210 -0.63 -3.57 -2.55
N LEU A 211 -0.25 -4.11 -3.71
CA LEU A 211 -0.54 -3.52 -5.03
C LEU A 211 -2.05 -3.51 -5.34
N SER A 212 -2.77 -4.59 -5.02
CA SER A 212 -4.23 -4.61 -5.16
C SER A 212 -4.91 -3.53 -4.31
N MET A 213 -4.46 -3.35 -3.06
CA MET A 213 -5.00 -2.30 -2.21
C MET A 213 -4.60 -0.89 -2.69
N PHE A 214 -3.36 -0.71 -3.19
CA PHE A 214 -2.92 0.52 -3.84
C PHE A 214 -3.81 0.91 -5.03
N TYR A 215 -4.15 -0.04 -5.91
CA TYR A 215 -5.07 0.24 -7.03
C TYR A 215 -6.50 0.51 -6.55
N ALA A 216 -7.00 -0.26 -5.58
CA ALA A 216 -8.34 -0.07 -5.05
C ALA A 216 -8.52 1.32 -4.40
N VAL A 217 -7.52 1.80 -3.67
CA VAL A 217 -7.52 3.16 -3.08
C VAL A 217 -7.43 4.25 -4.16
N ASN A 218 -6.68 4.02 -5.24
CA ASN A 218 -6.70 4.94 -6.39
C ASN A 218 -8.10 5.04 -7.01
N ILE A 219 -8.75 3.91 -7.26
CA ILE A 219 -10.12 3.88 -7.77
C ILE A 219 -11.08 4.55 -6.78
N PHE A 220 -10.87 4.40 -5.48
CA PHE A 220 -11.66 5.07 -4.45
C PHE A 220 -11.54 6.59 -4.52
N ILE A 221 -10.32 7.15 -4.61
CA ILE A 221 -10.12 8.59 -4.76
C ILE A 221 -10.80 9.10 -6.04
N LEU A 222 -10.72 8.35 -7.14
CA LEU A 222 -11.42 8.69 -8.39
C LEU A 222 -12.94 8.65 -8.24
N ALA A 223 -13.48 7.66 -7.54
CA ALA A 223 -14.90 7.57 -7.23
C ALA A 223 -15.36 8.75 -6.36
N MET A 224 -14.55 9.19 -5.38
CA MET A 224 -14.83 10.39 -4.58
C MET A 224 -14.90 11.65 -5.46
N VAL A 225 -13.91 11.87 -6.33
CA VAL A 225 -13.86 13.04 -7.23
C VAL A 225 -15.04 13.01 -8.20
N THR A 226 -15.37 11.84 -8.74
CA THR A 226 -16.53 11.65 -9.62
C THR A 226 -17.83 11.94 -8.88
N ALA A 227 -17.93 11.53 -7.61
CA ALA A 227 -19.09 11.83 -6.78
C ALA A 227 -19.29 13.33 -6.56
N LEU A 228 -18.20 14.10 -6.41
CA LEU A 228 -18.26 15.57 -6.31
C LEU A 228 -18.71 16.28 -7.60
N ARG A 229 -18.74 15.58 -8.74
CA ARG A 229 -19.35 16.07 -9.99
C ARG A 229 -20.86 15.85 -10.03
N VAL A 230 -21.33 14.73 -9.50
CA VAL A 230 -22.72 14.28 -9.67
C VAL A 230 -23.59 14.73 -8.50
N GLU A 231 -23.08 14.62 -7.27
CA GLU A 231 -23.86 14.86 -6.05
C GLU A 231 -23.70 16.28 -5.54
N ARG A 232 -24.83 16.93 -5.27
CA ARG A 232 -24.85 18.24 -4.61
C ARG A 232 -24.83 18.11 -3.09
N ASN A 233 -25.38 17.03 -2.54
CA ASN A 233 -25.41 16.78 -1.09
C ASN A 233 -24.37 15.74 -0.68
N PHE A 234 -23.09 16.11 -0.77
CA PHE A 234 -21.96 15.22 -0.49
C PHE A 234 -21.86 14.75 0.97
N LEU A 235 -22.61 15.34 1.91
CA LEU A 235 -22.69 14.86 3.30
C LEU A 235 -23.38 13.49 3.38
N GLU A 236 -24.32 13.19 2.48
CA GLU A 236 -25.03 11.89 2.45
C GLU A 236 -24.12 10.73 1.99
N LEU A 237 -22.95 11.04 1.43
CA LEU A 237 -21.98 10.05 0.97
C LEU A 237 -21.11 9.46 2.08
N ASP A 238 -21.12 10.08 3.26
CA ASP A 238 -20.44 9.65 4.49
C ASP A 238 -18.96 9.25 4.26
N PHE A 239 -18.19 10.13 3.61
CA PHE A 239 -16.77 9.90 3.31
C PHE A 239 -15.92 9.66 4.56
N THR A 240 -16.31 10.23 5.70
CA THR A 240 -15.58 10.05 6.97
C THR A 240 -15.64 8.60 7.43
N ARG A 241 -16.82 7.98 7.40
CA ARG A 241 -16.98 6.55 7.73
C ARG A 241 -16.24 5.65 6.74
N ARG A 242 -16.28 5.98 5.45
CA ARG A 242 -15.55 5.21 4.42
C ARG A 242 -14.04 5.27 4.66
N ASN A 243 -13.50 6.45 4.94
CA ASN A 243 -12.09 6.61 5.29
C ASN A 243 -11.70 5.82 6.53
N TRP A 244 -12.57 5.75 7.54
CA TRP A 244 -12.33 4.92 8.71
C TRP A 244 -12.16 3.45 8.34
N HIS A 245 -13.03 2.91 7.48
CA HIS A 245 -12.88 1.54 6.99
C HIS A 245 -11.62 1.32 6.15
N ILE A 246 -11.15 2.32 5.39
CA ILE A 246 -9.86 2.24 4.69
C ILE A 246 -8.71 2.16 5.69
N ILE A 247 -8.75 2.95 6.78
CA ILE A 247 -7.76 2.88 7.85
C ILE A 247 -7.78 1.51 8.51
N GLU A 248 -8.97 0.96 8.82
CA GLU A 248 -9.10 -0.37 9.43
C GLU A 248 -8.49 -1.45 8.52
N ALA A 249 -8.80 -1.42 7.23
CA ALA A 249 -8.25 -2.35 6.24
C ALA A 249 -6.73 -2.21 6.13
N PHE A 250 -6.22 -0.98 6.14
CA PHE A 250 -4.80 -0.67 6.04
C PHE A 250 -4.05 -1.16 7.28
N ALA A 251 -4.59 -0.85 8.47
CA ALA A 251 -4.04 -1.30 9.74
C ALA A 251 -4.07 -2.82 9.85
N PHE A 252 -5.18 -3.46 9.45
CA PHE A 252 -5.30 -4.91 9.43
C PHE A 252 -4.21 -5.56 8.56
N LEU A 253 -4.05 -5.10 7.31
CA LEU A 253 -3.02 -5.62 6.42
C LEU A 253 -1.61 -5.35 6.95
N THR A 254 -1.34 -4.14 7.42
CA THR A 254 -0.04 -3.73 7.98
C THR A 254 0.31 -4.56 9.22
N PHE A 255 -0.60 -4.70 10.18
CA PHE A 255 -0.34 -5.47 11.40
C PHE A 255 -0.20 -6.95 11.09
N MET A 256 -1.00 -7.51 10.18
CA MET A 256 -0.81 -8.90 9.76
C MET A 256 0.57 -9.12 9.12
N SER A 257 1.00 -8.21 8.25
CA SER A 257 2.29 -8.31 7.57
C SER A 257 3.49 -8.02 8.49
N LEU A 258 3.37 -7.15 9.49
CA LEU A 258 4.50 -6.70 10.31
C LEU A 258 4.52 -7.24 11.75
N ALA A 259 3.43 -7.82 12.27
CA ALA A 259 3.39 -8.32 13.64
C ALA A 259 4.15 -9.65 13.82
N PRO A 260 4.79 -9.90 14.97
CA PRO A 260 5.33 -11.22 15.29
C PRO A 260 4.22 -12.28 15.38
N PRO A 261 4.40 -13.52 14.87
CA PRO A 261 5.63 -14.11 14.34
C PRO A 261 5.77 -14.04 12.80
N THR A 262 5.18 -13.06 12.12
CA THR A 262 4.87 -13.23 10.69
C THR A 262 5.97 -12.76 9.73
N MET A 263 6.62 -11.62 9.97
CA MET A 263 7.80 -11.18 9.21
C MET A 263 8.99 -10.80 10.10
N TRP A 264 8.76 -10.11 11.22
CA TRP A 264 9.84 -9.70 12.14
C TRP A 264 10.69 -10.87 12.64
N ASP A 265 10.05 -11.96 13.06
CA ASP A 265 10.77 -13.14 13.56
C ASP A 265 11.57 -13.82 12.45
N ARG A 266 11.04 -13.83 11.21
CA ARG A 266 11.76 -14.33 10.03
C ARG A 266 12.94 -13.45 9.67
N PHE A 267 12.82 -12.13 9.83
CA PHE A 267 13.94 -11.20 9.65
C PHE A 267 14.99 -11.37 10.72
N SER A 268 14.60 -11.47 12.00
CA SER A 268 15.54 -11.75 13.08
C SER A 268 16.30 -13.06 12.86
N ALA A 269 15.61 -14.13 12.44
CA ALA A 269 16.22 -15.41 12.13
C ALA A 269 17.07 -15.40 10.84
N TYR A 270 16.85 -14.45 9.93
CA TYR A 270 17.70 -14.23 8.76
C TYR A 270 18.96 -13.44 9.14
N PHE A 271 18.84 -12.41 9.99
CA PHE A 271 19.99 -11.65 10.48
C PHE A 271 20.88 -12.44 11.45
N ASP A 272 20.31 -13.43 12.14
CA ASP A 272 21.06 -14.35 13.00
C ASP A 272 21.77 -15.47 12.21
N GLN A 273 21.58 -15.57 10.89
CA GLN A 273 22.34 -16.51 10.07
C GLN A 273 23.73 -15.96 9.78
N THR A 274 24.75 -16.69 10.22
CA THR A 274 26.13 -16.44 9.84
C THR A 274 26.24 -16.44 8.31
N PRO A 275 26.73 -15.35 7.68
CA PRO A 275 26.88 -15.30 6.23
C PRO A 275 27.63 -16.52 5.69
N PRO A 276 27.25 -17.07 4.53
CA PRO A 276 27.87 -18.28 3.96
C PRO A 276 29.38 -18.10 3.74
N GLU A 277 29.83 -16.88 3.44
CA GLU A 277 31.26 -16.54 3.32
C GLU A 277 32.00 -16.67 4.67
N ILE A 278 31.36 -16.32 5.78
CA ILE A 278 31.92 -16.46 7.13
C ILE A 278 31.93 -17.93 7.56
N LEU A 279 30.91 -18.71 7.18
CA LEU A 279 30.91 -20.17 7.38
C LEU A 279 32.04 -20.84 6.58
N GLU A 280 32.23 -20.46 5.32
CA GLU A 280 33.32 -20.99 4.48
C GLU A 280 34.70 -20.58 5.03
N LEU A 281 34.85 -19.35 5.53
CA LEU A 281 36.07 -18.90 6.20
C LEU A 281 36.31 -19.65 7.51
N GLN A 282 35.27 -19.91 8.31
CA GLN A 282 35.38 -20.70 9.54
C GLN A 282 35.77 -22.16 9.24
N GLU A 283 35.19 -22.77 8.21
CA GLU A 283 35.58 -24.10 7.75
C GLU A 283 37.05 -24.12 7.30
N ARG A 284 37.49 -23.15 6.51
CA ARG A 284 38.89 -23.04 6.09
C ARG A 284 39.86 -22.83 7.25
N ILE A 285 39.51 -21.97 8.22
CA ILE A 285 40.32 -21.73 9.41
C ILE A 285 40.40 -23.01 10.25
N SER A 286 39.28 -23.69 10.49
CA SER A 286 39.26 -24.94 11.26
C SER A 286 40.08 -26.05 10.59
N ALA A 287 40.03 -26.16 9.26
CA ALA A 287 40.86 -27.12 8.51
C ALA A 287 42.36 -26.78 8.60
N LEU A 288 42.72 -25.49 8.59
CA LEU A 288 44.10 -25.03 8.78
C LEU A 288 44.59 -25.26 10.21
N GLU A 289 43.76 -25.03 11.22
CA GLU A 289 44.07 -25.33 12.62
C GLU A 289 44.26 -26.84 12.85
N GLU A 290 43.44 -27.67 12.21
CA GLU A 290 43.61 -29.13 12.28
C GLU A 290 44.92 -29.58 11.62
N GLN A 291 45.26 -29.03 10.45
CA GLN A 291 46.53 -29.30 9.77
C GLN A 291 47.74 -28.83 10.58
N LEU A 292 47.65 -27.63 11.19
CA LEU A 292 48.70 -27.10 12.05
C LEU A 292 48.89 -27.98 13.29
N SER A 293 47.81 -28.43 13.91
CA SER A 293 47.85 -29.31 15.09
C SER A 293 48.53 -30.66 14.79
N ARG A 294 48.28 -31.24 13.59
CA ARG A 294 48.93 -32.47 13.13
C ARG A 294 50.41 -32.25 12.85
N ALA A 295 50.77 -31.15 12.21
CA ALA A 295 52.17 -30.80 11.93
C ALA A 295 52.98 -30.49 13.21
N THR A 296 52.36 -29.88 14.23
CA THR A 296 53.02 -29.67 15.53
C THR A 296 53.08 -30.94 16.37
N GLY A 297 52.13 -31.88 16.22
CA GLY A 297 52.16 -33.18 16.89
C GLY A 297 53.22 -34.15 16.32
N GLU A 298 53.60 -34.00 15.05
CA GLU A 298 54.69 -34.77 14.43
C GLU A 298 56.10 -34.27 14.82
N ASN A 299 56.27 -32.98 15.11
CA ASN A 299 57.57 -32.42 15.49
C ASN A 299 58.02 -32.77 16.91
N ASP A 300 57.13 -33.24 17.78
CA ASP A 300 57.49 -33.67 19.15
C ASP A 300 58.02 -35.12 19.20
N ILE A 301 57.97 -35.87 18.09
CA ILE A 301 58.39 -37.29 18.05
C ILE A 301 59.81 -37.47 17.48
N GLU A 302 60.34 -36.55 16.66
CA GLU A 302 61.67 -36.73 16.04
C GLU A 302 62.88 -36.21 16.85
N VAL A 303 62.69 -35.63 18.04
CA VAL A 303 63.81 -35.05 18.83
C VAL A 303 64.38 -36.03 19.90
N PHE A 304 63.85 -37.24 20.06
CA PHE A 304 64.25 -38.16 21.14
C PHE A 304 65.00 -39.45 20.75
N ASP A 305 65.57 -39.53 19.53
CA ASP A 305 66.36 -40.70 19.09
C ASP A 305 67.83 -40.39 18.72
N CYS A 306 68.44 -39.39 19.35
CA CYS A 306 69.89 -39.14 19.25
C CYS A 306 70.51 -38.74 20.60
N ILE A 307 70.64 -39.70 21.53
CA ILE A 307 71.74 -39.80 22.52
C ILE A 307 72.12 -41.26 22.71
#